data_AF-W9I538-F1
#
_entry.id   AF-W9I538-F1
#
_cell.length_a   1.000
_cell.length_b   1.000
_cell.length_c   1.000
_cell.angle_alpha   90.00
_cell.angle_beta   90.00
_cell.angle_gamma   90.00
#
_symmetry.space_group_name_H-M   'P 1'
#
loop_
_entity.id
_entity.type
_entity.pdbx_description
1 polymer ?
#
loop_
_entity_poly.entity_id
_entity_poly.type
_entity_poly.pdbx_seq_one_letter_code
_entity_poly.pdbx_strand_id
1 'polypeptide(L)'
;MDVFKRLSPELIAPILSSLPDLKSLYNIVKASPYVFHFFNSPHGAAILDDLLGSWGLAIEDKDLYVRDMEGEEGSMKCREHGALPWVPLILRLVALIRHCTSTNQPADSFECLFLKYFMPKNNDNGHEVVHDLQLPPDNIPRIRLEDVIDGPQSFSPREMLILIRKIRVLSEECFQFFYGRMQATTPQHLVDKSFDLGPLPWNYRHDGQPWGEPYELDAGPAPSRWEMQGLIFRFCNLQLRYELSTTIHEGRLDWSASDAEAICDLGSAEKCSPEFGAWTLLNLWESVWSAVLYVRYLEGVPHESSCPFDRRSIATTAAKIRNL
;
A
#
# COMPACT_ATOMS: atom_id res chain seq x y z
N MET A 1 -5.39 36.17 5.48
CA MET A 1 -5.04 36.41 6.90
C MET A 1 -4.97 35.05 7.58
N ASP A 2 -3.86 34.72 8.24
CA ASP A 2 -3.73 33.44 8.95
C ASP A 2 -4.50 33.50 10.29
N VAL A 3 -5.67 32.85 10.33
CA VAL A 3 -6.56 32.85 11.50
C VAL A 3 -5.96 32.02 12.63
N PHE A 4 -5.20 30.96 12.32
CA PHE A 4 -4.62 30.05 13.31
C PHE A 4 -3.53 30.72 14.14
N LYS A 5 -2.82 31.72 13.57
CA LYS A 5 -1.83 32.51 14.30
C LYS A 5 -2.42 33.26 15.53
N ARG A 6 -3.75 33.45 15.57
CA ARG A 6 -4.44 34.12 16.68
C ARG A 6 -4.94 33.15 17.75
N LEU A 7 -4.86 31.85 17.51
CA LEU A 7 -5.34 30.81 18.40
C LEU A 7 -4.18 30.27 19.25
N SER A 8 -4.48 29.86 20.49
CA SER A 8 -3.52 29.09 21.28
C SER A 8 -3.37 27.67 20.73
N PRO A 9 -2.21 27.00 20.93
CA PRO A 9 -2.01 25.60 20.54
C PRO A 9 -3.11 24.65 21.04
N GLU A 10 -3.64 24.92 22.24
CA GLU A 10 -4.73 24.17 22.88
C GLU A 10 -6.05 24.21 22.10
N LEU A 11 -6.31 25.30 21.37
CA LEU A 11 -7.50 25.43 20.51
C LEU A 11 -7.26 24.86 19.12
N ILE A 12 -6.01 24.80 18.67
CA ILE A 12 -5.66 24.30 17.34
C ILE A 12 -5.78 22.79 17.29
N ALA A 13 -5.32 22.08 18.32
CA ALA A 13 -5.37 20.62 18.33
C ALA A 13 -6.80 20.07 18.09
N PRO A 14 -7.85 20.49 18.83
CA PRO A 14 -9.22 20.03 18.58
C PRO A 14 -9.75 20.40 17.19
N ILE A 15 -9.38 21.57 16.66
CA ILE A 15 -9.80 21.99 15.31
C ILE A 15 -9.20 21.06 14.26
N LEU A 16 -7.92 20.72 14.38
CA LEU A 16 -7.27 19.83 13.42
C LEU A 16 -7.72 18.36 13.58
N SER A 17 -7.97 17.90 14.81
CA SER A 17 -8.51 16.56 15.08
C SER A 17 -9.95 16.36 14.56
N SER A 18 -10.72 17.44 14.40
CA SER A 18 -12.10 17.38 13.90
C SER A 18 -12.21 17.43 12.38
N LEU A 19 -11.08 17.47 11.65
CA LEU A 19 -11.10 17.46 10.19
C LEU A 19 -11.58 16.11 9.65
N PRO A 20 -12.32 16.10 8.53
CA PRO A 20 -12.95 14.88 8.03
C PRO A 20 -11.96 13.95 7.33
N ASP A 21 -10.84 14.47 6.84
CA ASP A 21 -9.89 13.69 6.04
C ASP A 21 -8.47 14.30 5.99
N LEU A 22 -7.51 13.48 5.56
CA LEU A 22 -6.11 13.87 5.38
C LEU A 22 -5.90 14.96 4.31
N LYS A 23 -6.82 15.12 3.35
CA LYS A 23 -6.71 16.17 2.31
C LYS A 23 -6.98 17.54 2.92
N SER A 24 -7.99 17.64 3.77
CA SER A 24 -8.36 18.83 4.53
C SER A 24 -7.23 19.22 5.48
N LEU A 25 -6.66 18.25 6.20
CA LEU A 25 -5.49 18.46 7.05
C LEU A 25 -4.29 18.99 6.25
N TYR A 26 -3.94 18.33 5.14
CA TYR A 26 -2.85 18.78 4.27
C TYR A 26 -3.06 20.22 3.77
N ASN A 27 -4.26 20.56 3.33
CA ASN A 27 -4.57 21.90 2.84
C ASN A 27 -4.40 22.97 3.93
N ILE A 28 -4.82 22.69 5.17
CA ILE A 28 -4.67 23.62 6.29
C ILE A 28 -3.20 23.77 6.69
N VAL A 29 -2.47 22.66 6.83
CA VAL A 29 -1.03 22.66 7.13
C VAL A 29 -0.25 23.42 6.06
N LYS A 30 -0.63 23.29 4.78
CA LYS A 30 -0.01 24.04 3.68
C LYS A 30 -0.36 25.53 3.69
N ALA A 31 -1.59 25.89 4.08
CA ALA A 31 -2.09 27.26 4.00
C ALA A 31 -1.66 28.15 5.18
N SER A 32 -1.37 27.57 6.35
CA SER A 32 -1.00 28.31 7.56
C SER A 32 0.44 27.95 7.99
N PRO A 33 1.40 28.91 7.91
CA PRO A 33 2.73 28.72 8.47
C PRO A 33 2.71 28.41 9.96
N TYR A 34 1.74 28.97 10.71
CA TYR A 34 1.62 28.67 12.13
C TYR A 34 1.24 27.20 12.37
N VAL A 35 0.21 26.70 11.68
CA VAL A 35 -0.17 25.29 11.75
C VAL A 35 0.95 24.39 11.23
N PHE A 36 1.66 24.81 10.18
CA PHE A 36 2.83 24.12 9.68
C PHE A 36 3.87 23.89 10.79
N HIS A 37 4.20 24.90 11.60
CA HIS A 37 5.13 24.71 12.71
C HIS A 37 4.53 23.89 13.86
N PHE A 38 3.28 24.14 14.22
CA PHE A 38 2.57 23.37 15.26
C PHE A 38 2.54 21.87 14.95
N PHE A 39 2.35 21.51 13.68
CA PHE A 39 2.21 20.12 13.25
C PHE A 39 3.49 19.30 13.40
N ASN A 40 4.64 19.94 13.60
CA ASN A 40 5.90 19.25 13.91
C ASN A 40 6.03 18.80 15.37
N SER A 41 5.05 19.11 16.23
CA SER A 41 5.05 18.72 17.63
C SER A 41 4.44 17.32 17.85
N PRO A 42 4.61 16.73 19.05
CA PRO A 42 3.89 15.51 19.45
C PRO A 42 2.37 15.59 19.29
N HIS A 43 1.78 16.77 19.49
CA HIS A 43 0.35 16.98 19.24
C HIS A 43 0.00 16.81 17.76
N GLY A 44 0.87 17.26 16.85
CA GLY A 44 0.71 17.05 15.41
C GLY A 44 0.80 15.58 15.01
N ALA A 45 1.69 14.81 15.65
CA ALA A 45 1.77 13.36 15.47
C ALA A 45 0.48 12.67 15.92
N ALA A 46 -0.03 12.99 17.09
CA ALA A 46 -1.28 12.42 17.60
C ALA A 46 -2.46 12.67 16.66
N ILE A 47 -2.63 13.91 16.18
CA ILE A 47 -3.66 14.28 15.19
C ILE A 47 -3.54 13.43 13.92
N LEU A 48 -2.33 13.28 13.41
CA LEU A 48 -2.11 12.48 12.20
C LEU A 48 -2.40 11.00 12.43
N ASP A 49 -2.01 10.48 13.59
CA ASP A 49 -2.18 9.08 13.96
C ASP A 49 -3.67 8.72 14.12
N ASP A 50 -4.47 9.62 14.69
CA ASP A 50 -5.93 9.47 14.79
C ASP A 50 -6.61 9.43 13.42
N LEU A 51 -6.22 10.33 12.52
CA LEU A 51 -6.75 10.37 11.14
C LEU A 51 -6.29 9.17 10.30
N LEU A 52 -5.09 8.64 10.56
CA LEU A 52 -4.66 7.37 9.99
C LEU A 52 -5.47 6.20 10.55
N GLY A 53 -5.82 6.22 11.83
CA GLY A 53 -6.70 5.24 12.45
C GLY A 53 -8.09 5.21 11.80
N SER A 54 -8.69 6.37 11.51
CA SER A 54 -10.00 6.45 10.88
C SER A 54 -10.03 5.94 9.44
N TRP A 55 -8.89 6.00 8.72
CA TRP A 55 -8.73 5.35 7.41
C TRP A 55 -8.85 3.83 7.49
N GLY A 56 -8.32 3.20 8.54
CA GLY A 56 -8.40 1.76 8.74
C GLY A 56 -9.80 1.25 9.10
N LEU A 57 -10.67 2.11 9.63
CA LEU A 57 -12.01 1.77 10.15
C LEU A 57 -13.14 1.94 9.14
N ALA A 58 -12.88 2.42 7.92
CA ALA A 58 -13.91 2.69 6.93
C ALA A 58 -14.39 1.41 6.20
N ILE A 59 -14.73 0.38 6.97
CA ILE A 59 -15.31 -0.90 6.52
C ILE A 59 -16.81 -0.64 6.33
N GLU A 60 -17.30 -0.75 5.10
CA GLU A 60 -18.73 -0.90 4.84
C GLU A 60 -18.97 -2.39 4.58
N ASP A 61 -19.65 -3.08 5.50
CA ASP A 61 -20.23 -4.38 5.18
C ASP A 61 -21.34 -4.15 4.14
N LYS A 62 -21.09 -4.53 2.89
CA LYS A 62 -22.13 -4.63 1.86
C LYS A 62 -22.37 -6.09 1.55
N ASP A 63 -23.58 -6.54 1.85
CA ASP A 63 -24.09 -7.80 1.33
C ASP A 63 -24.30 -7.64 -0.19
N LEU A 64 -23.36 -8.16 -0.98
CA LEU A 64 -23.49 -8.27 -2.44
C LEU A 64 -24.18 -9.58 -2.78
N TYR A 65 -25.46 -9.50 -3.16
CA TYR A 65 -26.19 -10.63 -3.72
C TYR A 65 -25.75 -10.86 -5.16
N VAL A 66 -24.85 -11.81 -5.37
CA VAL A 66 -24.55 -12.32 -6.72
C VAL A 66 -25.62 -13.36 -7.05
N ARG A 67 -26.29 -13.17 -8.19
CA ARG A 67 -27.27 -14.12 -8.68
C ARG A 67 -26.53 -15.18 -9.49
N ASP A 68 -26.46 -16.40 -8.99
CA ASP A 68 -25.82 -17.49 -9.73
C ASP A 68 -26.57 -17.75 -11.04
N MET A 69 -25.82 -18.11 -12.09
CA MET A 69 -26.33 -18.36 -13.45
C MET A 69 -27.34 -19.52 -13.53
N GLU A 70 -27.57 -20.24 -12.43
CA GLU A 70 -28.50 -21.37 -12.33
C GLU A 70 -29.77 -21.08 -11.50
N GLY A 71 -29.96 -19.83 -11.04
CA GLY A 71 -31.24 -19.41 -10.42
C GLY A 71 -31.45 -19.84 -8.97
N GLU A 72 -30.43 -20.39 -8.29
CA GLU A 72 -30.41 -20.46 -6.83
C GLU A 72 -29.82 -19.17 -6.25
N GLU A 73 -30.52 -18.60 -5.27
CA GLU A 73 -30.12 -17.38 -4.55
C GLU A 73 -29.02 -17.73 -3.53
N GLY A 74 -27.81 -17.99 -4.02
CA GLY A 74 -26.61 -18.14 -3.20
C GLY A 74 -26.19 -16.79 -2.63
N SER A 75 -26.46 -16.51 -1.36
CA SER A 75 -25.90 -15.31 -0.72
C SER A 75 -24.41 -15.52 -0.46
N MET A 76 -23.55 -15.11 -1.39
CA MET A 76 -22.12 -15.01 -1.11
C MET A 76 -21.90 -13.75 -0.28
N LYS A 77 -21.62 -13.91 1.02
CA LYS A 77 -21.17 -12.79 1.86
C LYS A 77 -19.77 -12.38 1.41
N CYS A 78 -19.70 -11.53 0.39
CA CYS A 78 -18.46 -10.89 0.00
C CYS A 78 -18.20 -9.77 1.01
N ARG A 79 -17.47 -10.10 2.07
CA ARG A 79 -16.92 -9.13 3.01
C ARG A 79 -16.00 -8.20 2.21
N GLU A 80 -16.47 -7.00 1.86
CA GLU A 80 -15.67 -5.98 1.15
C GLU A 80 -14.64 -5.34 2.12
N HIS A 81 -13.66 -6.13 2.55
CA HIS A 81 -12.61 -5.67 3.46
C HIS A 81 -11.44 -5.15 2.62
N GLY A 82 -11.55 -3.87 2.26
CA GLY A 82 -10.52 -3.13 1.54
C GLY A 82 -9.14 -3.25 2.19
N ALA A 83 -8.05 -3.14 1.43
CA ALA A 83 -6.66 -3.11 1.93
C ALA A 83 -6.32 -1.92 2.88
N LEU A 84 -7.31 -1.08 3.20
CA LEU A 84 -7.20 0.10 4.07
C LEU A 84 -6.67 -0.18 5.49
N PRO A 85 -7.05 -1.25 6.20
CA PRO A 85 -6.62 -1.50 7.57
C PRO A 85 -5.09 -1.63 7.72
N TRP A 86 -4.43 -2.16 6.69
CA TRP A 86 -2.97 -2.34 6.68
C TRP A 86 -2.20 -1.06 6.32
N VAL A 87 -2.80 -0.13 5.57
CA VAL A 87 -2.12 1.11 5.13
C VAL A 87 -1.60 1.94 6.33
N PRO A 88 -2.39 2.22 7.38
CA PRO A 88 -1.91 2.91 8.57
C PRO A 88 -0.73 2.19 9.25
N LEU A 89 -0.77 0.86 9.34
CA LEU A 89 0.31 0.08 9.93
C LEU A 89 1.60 0.22 9.12
N ILE A 90 1.53 0.07 7.79
CA ILE A 90 2.69 0.18 6.90
C ILE A 90 3.30 1.59 6.99
N LEU A 91 2.46 2.64 7.03
CA LEU A 91 2.95 4.01 7.18
C LEU A 91 3.65 4.23 8.53
N ARG A 92 3.13 3.67 9.62
CA ARG A 92 3.79 3.71 10.92
C ARG A 92 5.11 2.94 10.93
N LEU A 93 5.17 1.79 10.26
CA LEU A 93 6.41 1.04 10.07
C LEU A 93 7.44 1.84 9.27
N VAL A 94 7.02 2.57 8.23
CA VAL A 94 7.89 3.50 7.49
C VAL A 94 8.49 4.54 8.43
N ALA A 95 7.70 5.13 9.35
CA ALA A 95 8.24 6.05 10.36
C ALA A 95 9.24 5.37 11.30
N LEU A 96 8.90 4.17 11.79
CA LEU A 96 9.76 3.39 12.68
C LEU A 96 11.11 3.05 12.04
N ILE A 97 11.12 2.61 10.77
CA ILE A 97 12.35 2.26 10.04
C ILE A 97 13.19 3.50 9.73
N ARG A 98 12.57 4.65 9.51
CA ARG A 98 13.31 5.91 9.37
C ARG A 98 13.99 6.34 10.66
N HIS A 99 13.37 6.06 11.81
CA HIS A 99 13.95 6.37 13.12
C HIS A 99 15.04 5.38 13.55
N CYS A 100 15.02 4.14 13.04
CA CYS A 100 15.89 3.10 13.56
C CYS A 100 17.39 3.38 13.40
N THR A 101 18.16 2.85 14.34
CA THR A 101 19.62 2.90 14.39
C THR A 101 20.17 1.50 14.66
N SER A 102 21.47 1.30 14.48
CA SER A 102 22.10 0.00 14.75
C SER A 102 21.90 -0.48 16.20
N THR A 103 21.70 0.44 17.15
CA THR A 103 21.44 0.16 18.57
C THR A 103 19.95 0.10 18.93
N ASN A 104 19.05 0.54 18.04
CA ASN A 104 17.61 0.57 18.26
C ASN A 104 16.90 0.08 16.99
N GLN A 105 16.97 -1.22 16.77
CA GLN A 105 16.42 -1.88 15.58
C GLN A 105 14.98 -2.34 15.86
N PRO A 106 14.09 -2.32 14.86
CA PRO A 106 12.69 -2.73 15.03
C PRO A 106 12.54 -4.25 15.27
N ALA A 107 13.51 -5.04 14.80
CA ALA A 107 13.63 -6.49 14.97
C ALA A 107 15.08 -6.93 14.69
N ASP A 108 15.42 -8.17 15.06
CA ASP A 108 16.78 -8.73 14.91
C ASP A 108 17.09 -9.24 13.50
N SER A 109 16.06 -9.50 12.69
CA SER A 109 16.17 -9.95 11.30
C SER A 109 14.93 -9.54 10.50
N PHE A 110 14.98 -9.71 9.17
CA PHE A 110 13.81 -9.46 8.33
C PHE A 110 12.66 -10.40 8.66
N GLU A 111 12.96 -11.68 8.92
CA GLU A 111 11.98 -12.67 9.37
C GLU A 111 11.33 -12.26 10.69
N CYS A 112 12.12 -11.84 11.69
CA CYS A 112 11.59 -11.39 12.97
C CYS A 112 10.71 -10.14 12.83
N LEU A 113 11.06 -9.20 11.94
CA LEU A 113 10.21 -8.05 11.62
C LEU A 113 8.86 -8.52 11.05
N PHE A 114 8.90 -9.43 10.10
CA PHE A 114 7.71 -9.94 9.43
C PHE A 114 6.78 -10.66 10.41
N LEU A 115 7.31 -11.58 11.20
CA LEU A 115 6.57 -12.29 12.24
C LEU A 115 6.01 -11.34 13.30
N LYS A 116 6.71 -10.25 13.62
CA LYS A 116 6.25 -9.30 14.65
C LYS A 116 5.09 -8.41 14.18
N TYR A 117 5.11 -7.96 12.93
CA TYR A 117 4.19 -6.91 12.46
C TYR A 117 3.18 -7.34 11.42
N PHE A 118 3.44 -8.42 10.68
CA PHE A 118 2.52 -8.92 9.64
C PHE A 118 1.91 -10.26 10.01
N MET A 119 2.63 -11.11 10.74
CA MET A 119 2.14 -12.43 11.15
C MET A 119 2.48 -12.79 12.59
N PRO A 120 1.94 -12.01 13.56
CA PRO A 120 2.12 -12.32 14.97
C PRO A 120 1.44 -13.65 15.29
N LYS A 121 2.18 -14.55 15.96
CA LYS A 121 1.64 -15.82 16.45
C LYS A 121 0.60 -15.53 17.54
N ASN A 122 -0.58 -16.15 17.45
CA ASN A 122 -1.51 -16.17 18.58
C ASN A 122 -0.99 -17.17 19.62
N ASN A 123 -1.07 -16.80 20.90
CA ASN A 123 -0.76 -17.70 22.02
C ASN A 123 -1.91 -18.70 22.32
N ASP A 124 -2.99 -18.70 21.54
CA ASP A 124 -4.16 -19.54 21.83
C ASP A 124 -4.17 -20.83 21.00
N ASN A 125 -3.82 -21.91 21.69
CA ASN A 125 -4.26 -23.29 21.50
C ASN A 125 -4.38 -23.83 20.06
N GLY A 126 -3.23 -24.17 19.47
CA GLY A 126 -3.06 -25.39 18.67
C GLY A 126 -3.82 -25.52 17.34
N HIS A 127 -4.57 -24.52 16.92
CA HIS A 127 -5.14 -24.45 15.59
C HIS A 127 -4.33 -23.46 14.77
N GLU A 128 -3.69 -23.95 13.71
CA GLU A 128 -3.19 -23.14 12.59
C GLU A 128 -4.37 -22.46 11.92
N VAL A 129 -4.89 -21.41 12.54
CA VAL A 129 -5.80 -20.50 11.87
C VAL A 129 -4.93 -19.71 10.91
N VAL A 130 -5.01 -20.08 9.62
CA VAL A 130 -4.60 -19.19 8.54
C VAL A 130 -5.32 -17.87 8.81
N HIS A 131 -4.58 -16.87 9.26
CA HIS A 131 -5.14 -15.56 9.58
C HIS A 131 -5.97 -15.09 8.39
N ASP A 132 -7.17 -14.58 8.65
CA ASP A 132 -7.92 -13.86 7.63
C ASP A 132 -7.16 -12.54 7.41
N LEU A 133 -6.20 -12.57 6.48
CA LEU A 133 -5.23 -11.51 6.18
C LEU A 133 -5.88 -10.20 5.69
N GLN A 134 -7.22 -10.14 5.69
CA GLN A 134 -8.04 -8.98 5.41
C GLN A 134 -7.93 -7.89 6.49
N LEU A 135 -7.62 -8.26 7.74
CA LEU A 135 -7.44 -7.33 8.86
C LEU A 135 -6.10 -7.57 9.59
N PRO A 136 -5.40 -6.50 10.01
CA PRO A 136 -4.29 -6.61 10.94
C PRO A 136 -4.80 -7.24 12.24
N PRO A 137 -4.21 -8.35 12.73
CA PRO A 137 -4.64 -8.95 13.97
C PRO A 137 -4.40 -8.03 15.18
N ASP A 138 -5.26 -8.15 16.19
CA ASP A 138 -5.32 -7.26 17.37
C ASP A 138 -4.02 -7.29 18.21
N ASN A 139 -3.23 -8.34 18.07
CA ASN A 139 -1.96 -8.54 18.78
C ASN A 139 -0.77 -7.85 18.10
N ILE A 140 -0.96 -7.14 16.98
CA ILE A 140 0.11 -6.37 16.36
C ILE A 140 0.57 -5.26 17.32
N PRO A 141 1.90 -5.09 17.52
CA PRO A 141 2.40 -4.00 18.34
C PRO A 141 1.92 -2.64 17.82
N ARG A 142 1.29 -1.84 18.70
CA ARG A 142 0.85 -0.49 18.37
C ARG A 142 2.07 0.41 18.20
N ILE A 143 2.26 0.93 16.98
CA ILE A 143 3.28 1.93 16.68
C ILE A 143 2.59 3.29 16.70
N ARG A 144 2.89 4.14 17.69
CA ARG A 144 2.35 5.51 17.71
C ARG A 144 3.33 6.44 17.03
N LEU A 145 2.84 7.35 16.20
CA LEU A 145 3.71 8.30 15.52
C LEU A 145 4.45 9.20 16.50
N GLU A 146 3.85 9.53 17.64
CA GLU A 146 4.49 10.36 18.67
C GLU A 146 5.75 9.72 19.30
N ASP A 147 5.84 8.39 19.29
CA ASP A 147 6.96 7.65 19.88
C ASP A 147 8.18 7.59 18.93
N VAL A 148 8.01 7.97 17.66
CA VAL A 148 9.03 7.84 16.60
C VAL A 148 9.37 9.16 15.92
N ILE A 149 8.97 10.29 16.50
CA ILE A 149 9.20 11.66 15.98
C ILE A 149 10.27 12.45 16.76
N ASP A 150 10.74 11.94 17.90
CA ASP A 150 11.80 12.57 18.70
C ASP A 150 13.11 11.78 18.55
N GLY A 151 14.06 12.35 17.81
CA GLY A 151 15.36 11.72 17.52
C GLY A 151 16.21 12.54 16.55
N PRO A 152 17.55 12.36 16.52
CA PRO A 152 18.45 13.13 15.67
C PRO A 152 18.26 12.89 14.16
N GLN A 153 17.58 11.81 13.78
CA GLN A 153 17.14 11.51 12.41
C GLN A 153 15.61 11.43 12.29
N SER A 154 14.89 12.15 13.16
CA SER A 154 13.44 11.95 13.28
C SER A 154 12.66 12.40 12.06
N PHE A 155 11.63 11.62 11.77
CA PHE A 155 10.68 11.88 10.73
C PHE A 155 9.55 12.74 11.29
N SER A 156 9.40 13.97 10.79
CA SER A 156 8.36 14.86 11.30
C SER A 156 6.97 14.43 10.84
N PRO A 157 5.91 14.68 11.63
CA PRO A 157 4.53 14.41 11.20
C PRO A 157 4.18 15.08 9.88
N ARG A 158 4.76 16.26 9.60
CA ARG A 158 4.61 16.93 8.31
C ARG A 158 5.14 16.11 7.15
N GLU A 159 6.33 15.55 7.28
CA GLU A 159 6.91 14.72 6.22
C GLU A 159 6.07 13.46 6.01
N MET A 160 5.45 12.92 7.08
CA MET A 160 4.48 11.82 6.95
C MET A 160 3.25 12.25 6.15
N LEU A 161 2.67 13.41 6.51
CA LEU A 161 1.51 13.95 5.81
C LEU A 161 1.80 14.23 4.33
N ILE A 162 3.01 14.73 4.04
CA ILE A 162 3.49 14.94 2.66
C ILE A 162 3.64 13.60 1.94
N LEU A 163 4.27 12.60 2.56
CA LEU A 163 4.41 11.27 1.98
C LEU A 163 3.04 10.65 1.65
N ILE A 164 2.10 10.72 2.58
CA ILE A 164 0.73 10.22 2.35
C ILE A 164 0.08 10.94 1.18
N ARG A 165 0.21 12.27 1.11
CA ARG A 165 -0.31 13.04 -0.01
C ARG A 165 0.30 12.61 -1.34
N LYS A 166 1.62 12.40 -1.39
CA LYS A 166 2.33 11.92 -2.58
C LYS A 166 1.85 10.55 -3.01
N ILE A 167 1.76 9.60 -2.08
CA ILE A 167 1.23 8.25 -2.34
C ILE A 167 -0.17 8.33 -2.94
N ARG A 168 -1.06 9.17 -2.39
CA ARG A 168 -2.41 9.35 -2.96
C ARG A 168 -2.41 9.91 -4.37
N VAL A 169 -1.56 10.91 -4.66
CA VAL A 169 -1.45 11.49 -6.02
C VAL A 169 -0.94 10.43 -6.99
N LEU A 170 0.17 9.78 -6.66
CA LEU A 170 0.78 8.77 -7.52
C LEU A 170 -0.15 7.59 -7.76
N SER A 171 -0.91 7.18 -6.75
CA SER A 171 -1.90 6.10 -6.90
C SER A 171 -3.01 6.48 -7.88
N GLU A 172 -3.49 7.73 -7.84
CA GLU A 172 -4.52 8.23 -8.77
C GLU A 172 -3.96 8.33 -10.19
N GLU A 173 -2.79 8.93 -10.36
CA GLU A 173 -2.15 9.05 -11.68
C GLU A 173 -1.78 7.69 -12.27
N CYS A 174 -1.34 6.75 -11.42
CA CYS A 174 -1.09 5.36 -11.81
C CYS A 174 -2.37 4.68 -12.28
N PHE A 175 -3.49 4.87 -11.58
CA PHE A 175 -4.78 4.35 -12.03
C PHE A 175 -5.13 4.91 -13.41
N GLN A 176 -5.14 6.24 -13.55
CA GLN A 176 -5.50 6.90 -14.81
C GLN A 176 -4.59 6.46 -15.97
N PHE A 177 -3.30 6.24 -15.70
CA PHE A 177 -2.35 5.74 -16.68
C PHE A 177 -2.74 4.34 -17.20
N PHE A 178 -2.97 3.37 -16.31
CA PHE A 178 -3.34 2.02 -16.75
C PHE A 178 -4.76 1.96 -17.31
N TYR A 179 -5.69 2.69 -16.71
CA TYR A 179 -7.07 2.78 -17.15
C TYR A 179 -7.17 3.35 -18.58
N GLY A 180 -6.47 4.45 -18.89
CA GLY A 180 -6.43 4.98 -20.25
C GLY A 180 -5.84 4.01 -21.27
N ARG A 181 -4.86 3.19 -20.86
CA ARG A 181 -4.32 2.13 -21.73
C ARG A 181 -5.32 1.00 -21.95
N MET A 182 -6.03 0.57 -20.91
CA MET A 182 -7.08 -0.45 -21.03
C MET A 182 -8.18 0.02 -22.00
N GLN A 183 -8.65 1.27 -21.85
CA GLN A 183 -9.63 1.87 -22.76
C GLN A 183 -9.15 1.97 -24.21
N ALA A 184 -7.86 2.26 -24.41
CA ALA A 184 -7.27 2.35 -25.75
C ALA A 184 -6.94 0.98 -26.38
N THR A 185 -7.05 -0.11 -25.62
CA THR A 185 -6.70 -1.43 -26.12
C THR A 185 -7.86 -2.00 -26.93
N THR A 186 -7.56 -2.49 -28.13
CA THR A 186 -8.49 -3.25 -28.97
C THR A 186 -8.07 -4.72 -28.98
N PRO A 187 -8.40 -5.49 -27.93
CA PRO A 187 -7.98 -6.89 -27.85
C PRO A 187 -8.62 -7.69 -28.99
N GLN A 188 -7.82 -8.59 -29.58
CA GLN A 188 -8.23 -9.50 -30.67
C GLN A 188 -8.10 -10.97 -30.29
N HIS A 189 -7.22 -11.28 -29.32
CA HIS A 189 -6.92 -12.62 -28.86
C HIS A 189 -6.65 -12.63 -27.34
N LEU A 190 -7.13 -13.65 -26.63
CA LEU A 190 -6.66 -13.95 -25.27
C LEU A 190 -5.33 -14.70 -25.32
N VAL A 191 -4.40 -14.32 -24.44
CA VAL A 191 -3.09 -14.99 -24.29
C VAL A 191 -3.24 -16.35 -23.62
N ASP A 192 -4.22 -16.49 -22.73
CA ASP A 192 -4.54 -17.76 -22.07
C ASP A 192 -6.00 -18.16 -22.33
N LYS A 193 -6.19 -19.39 -22.80
CA LYS A 193 -7.50 -19.99 -23.13
C LYS A 193 -8.02 -20.88 -21.99
N SER A 194 -7.33 -20.89 -20.85
CA SER A 194 -7.58 -21.76 -19.69
C SER A 194 -8.89 -21.47 -18.92
N PHE A 195 -9.64 -20.43 -19.29
CA PHE A 195 -10.99 -20.27 -18.77
C PHE A 195 -11.89 -21.35 -19.38
N ASP A 196 -12.34 -22.27 -18.54
CA ASP A 196 -13.26 -23.36 -18.89
C ASP A 196 -14.66 -22.78 -19.11
N LEU A 197 -15.02 -22.61 -20.38
CA LEU A 197 -16.08 -21.70 -20.79
C LEU A 197 -17.26 -22.43 -21.44
N GLY A 198 -17.85 -23.35 -20.68
CA GLY A 198 -19.14 -23.95 -21.00
C GLY A 198 -19.24 -24.54 -22.43
N PRO A 199 -20.46 -24.70 -22.98
CA PRO A 199 -20.69 -25.45 -24.22
C PRO A 199 -20.40 -24.66 -25.51
N LEU A 200 -19.79 -23.47 -25.44
CA LEU A 200 -19.52 -22.67 -26.63
C LEU A 200 -18.44 -23.35 -27.49
N PRO A 201 -18.55 -23.32 -28.84
CA PRO A 201 -17.49 -23.85 -29.68
C PRO A 201 -16.19 -23.10 -29.41
N TRP A 202 -15.06 -23.80 -29.34
CA TRP A 202 -13.71 -23.28 -29.04
C TRP A 202 -13.25 -22.05 -29.85
N ASN A 203 -14.00 -21.72 -30.92
CA ASN A 203 -13.74 -20.61 -31.83
C ASN A 203 -14.55 -19.35 -31.49
N TYR A 204 -15.37 -19.37 -30.44
CA TYR A 204 -16.29 -18.31 -30.04
C TYR A 204 -16.03 -17.81 -28.61
N ARG A 205 -16.31 -16.53 -28.40
CA ARG A 205 -16.21 -15.77 -27.14
C ARG A 205 -17.52 -15.83 -26.34
N HIS A 206 -17.52 -15.33 -25.09
CA HIS A 206 -18.73 -15.20 -24.23
C HIS A 206 -19.88 -14.42 -24.84
N ASP A 207 -19.56 -13.41 -25.64
CA ASP A 207 -20.52 -12.56 -26.33
C ASP A 207 -21.06 -13.20 -27.63
N GLY A 208 -20.65 -14.44 -27.95
CA GLY A 208 -21.09 -15.19 -29.12
C GLY A 208 -20.40 -14.78 -30.42
N GLN A 209 -19.34 -13.97 -30.37
CA GLN A 209 -18.54 -13.58 -31.54
C GLN A 209 -17.31 -14.51 -31.72
N PRO A 210 -16.79 -14.67 -32.95
CA PRO A 210 -15.60 -15.48 -33.18
C PRO A 210 -14.31 -14.84 -32.60
N TRP A 211 -13.37 -15.69 -32.16
CA TRP A 211 -12.01 -15.26 -31.77
C TRP A 211 -11.25 -14.69 -32.98
N GLY A 212 -10.46 -13.63 -32.76
CA GLY A 212 -9.67 -12.94 -33.80
C GLY A 212 -10.28 -11.66 -34.34
N GLU A 213 -11.55 -11.41 -34.07
CA GLU A 213 -12.17 -10.11 -34.32
C GLU A 213 -11.91 -9.17 -33.13
N PRO A 214 -11.64 -7.87 -33.36
CA PRO A 214 -11.56 -6.88 -32.30
C PRO A 214 -12.83 -6.87 -31.46
N TYR A 215 -12.70 -6.63 -30.15
CA TYR A 215 -13.84 -6.30 -29.30
C TYR A 215 -13.58 -5.05 -28.48
N GLU A 216 -14.68 -4.38 -28.12
CA GLU A 216 -14.64 -3.32 -27.13
C GLU A 216 -14.51 -3.96 -25.74
N LEU A 217 -13.43 -3.61 -25.04
CA LEU A 217 -13.28 -3.91 -23.63
C LEU A 217 -14.08 -2.86 -22.85
N ASP A 218 -15.15 -3.26 -22.17
CA ASP A 218 -15.77 -2.42 -21.16
C ASP A 218 -14.85 -2.37 -19.94
N ALA A 219 -14.01 -1.33 -19.89
CA ALA A 219 -13.11 -1.08 -18.77
C ALA A 219 -13.84 -0.54 -17.51
N GLY A 220 -15.17 -0.39 -17.56
CA GLY A 220 -15.95 0.25 -16.52
C GLY A 220 -15.76 1.78 -16.47
N PRO A 221 -16.48 2.51 -15.61
CA PRO A 221 -16.53 3.97 -15.66
C PRO A 221 -15.43 4.69 -14.86
N ALA A 222 -15.24 4.38 -13.58
CA ALA A 222 -14.35 5.09 -12.65
C ALA A 222 -13.65 4.09 -11.73
N PRO A 223 -12.48 4.42 -11.14
CA PRO A 223 -11.85 3.53 -10.18
C PRO A 223 -12.83 3.20 -9.08
N SER A 224 -13.09 1.90 -8.91
CA SER A 224 -13.77 1.44 -7.72
C SER A 224 -12.94 1.85 -6.50
N ARG A 225 -13.64 2.06 -5.38
CA ARG A 225 -12.98 2.33 -4.10
C ARG A 225 -11.96 1.23 -3.77
N TRP A 226 -12.24 -0.01 -4.16
CA TRP A 226 -11.36 -1.17 -3.99
C TRP A 226 -10.05 -1.05 -4.78
N GLU A 227 -10.12 -0.77 -6.08
CA GLU A 227 -8.93 -0.64 -6.93
C GLU A 227 -8.01 0.48 -6.43
N MET A 228 -8.62 1.60 -6.02
CA MET A 228 -7.89 2.74 -5.49
C MET A 228 -7.17 2.41 -4.17
N GLN A 229 -7.80 1.64 -3.29
CA GLN A 229 -7.17 1.17 -2.05
C GLN A 229 -6.06 0.17 -2.31
N GLY A 230 -6.25 -0.74 -3.27
CA GLY A 230 -5.22 -1.67 -3.72
C GLY A 230 -3.98 -0.93 -4.24
N LEU A 231 -4.17 0.14 -5.01
CA LEU A 231 -3.06 0.98 -5.49
C LEU A 231 -2.35 1.71 -4.35
N ILE A 232 -3.08 2.33 -3.42
CA ILE A 232 -2.49 2.99 -2.24
C ILE A 232 -1.66 1.98 -1.45
N PHE A 233 -2.21 0.80 -1.17
CA PHE A 233 -1.49 -0.28 -0.49
C PHE A 233 -0.21 -0.68 -1.22
N ARG A 234 -0.22 -0.80 -2.55
CA ARG A 234 0.96 -1.11 -3.37
C ARG A 234 2.05 -0.04 -3.24
N PHE A 235 1.68 1.24 -3.33
CA PHE A 235 2.63 2.35 -3.14
C PHE A 235 3.18 2.42 -1.71
N CYS A 236 2.38 2.12 -0.69
CA CYS A 236 2.85 2.01 0.70
C CYS A 236 3.88 0.89 0.86
N ASN A 237 3.65 -0.29 0.28
CA ASN A 237 4.62 -1.40 0.33
C ASN A 237 5.90 -1.08 -0.44
N LEU A 238 5.79 -0.43 -1.61
CA LEU A 238 6.95 0.06 -2.35
C LEU A 238 7.79 1.04 -1.51
N GLN A 239 7.13 1.95 -0.79
CA GLN A 239 7.80 2.86 0.13
C GLN A 239 8.47 2.12 1.29
N LEU A 240 7.79 1.16 1.91
CA LEU A 240 8.34 0.37 3.01
C LEU A 240 9.61 -0.38 2.60
N ARG A 241 9.58 -1.04 1.44
CA ARG A 241 10.73 -1.74 0.87
C ARG A 241 11.90 -0.80 0.64
N TYR A 242 11.64 0.38 0.07
CA TYR A 242 12.67 1.39 -0.13
C TYR A 242 13.32 1.83 1.17
N GLU A 243 12.55 2.08 2.23
CA GLU A 243 13.11 2.44 3.53
C GLU A 243 13.98 1.31 4.09
N LEU A 244 13.52 0.06 4.04
CA LEU A 244 14.30 -1.09 4.49
C LEU A 244 15.63 -1.21 3.73
N SER A 245 15.58 -1.16 2.40
CA SER A 245 16.78 -1.24 1.56
C SER A 245 17.76 -0.09 1.83
N THR A 246 17.24 1.14 1.99
CA THR A 246 18.05 2.33 2.26
C THR A 246 18.72 2.24 3.62
N THR A 247 17.96 1.87 4.65
CA THR A 247 18.45 1.74 6.03
C THR A 247 19.53 0.65 6.14
N ILE A 248 19.39 -0.48 5.44
CA ILE A 248 20.44 -1.51 5.36
C ILE A 248 21.68 -0.95 4.66
N HIS A 249 21.51 -0.27 3.53
CA HIS A 249 22.63 0.31 2.79
C HIS A 249 23.40 1.36 3.61
N GLU A 250 22.69 2.13 4.43
CA GLU A 250 23.24 3.11 5.36
C GLU A 250 23.86 2.48 6.62
N GLY A 251 23.79 1.15 6.79
CA GLY A 251 24.30 0.44 7.96
C GLY A 251 23.52 0.73 9.25
N ARG A 252 22.28 1.20 9.14
CA ARG A 252 21.39 1.49 10.28
C ARG A 252 20.65 0.24 10.79
N LEU A 253 20.64 -0.84 10.02
CA LEU A 253 20.20 -2.18 10.44
C LEU A 253 21.39 -3.12 10.36
N ASP A 254 21.62 -3.88 11.43
CA ASP A 254 22.70 -4.89 11.50
C ASP A 254 22.18 -6.27 11.06
N TRP A 255 21.33 -6.27 10.04
CA TRP A 255 20.75 -7.49 9.49
C TRP A 255 21.73 -8.17 8.54
N SER A 256 21.56 -9.48 8.36
CA SER A 256 22.49 -10.27 7.55
C SER A 256 22.42 -9.91 6.06
N ALA A 257 23.46 -10.27 5.31
CA ALA A 257 23.43 -10.15 3.84
C ALA A 257 22.27 -10.94 3.21
N SER A 258 21.86 -12.05 3.85
CA SER A 258 20.70 -12.85 3.44
C SER A 258 19.38 -12.09 3.65
N ASP A 259 19.24 -11.32 4.73
CA ASP A 259 18.07 -10.47 4.96
C ASP A 259 17.99 -9.35 3.91
N ALA A 260 19.14 -8.75 3.58
CA ALA A 260 19.23 -7.74 2.54
C ALA A 260 18.84 -8.29 1.17
N GLU A 261 19.27 -9.51 0.85
CA GLU A 261 18.86 -10.24 -0.35
C GLU A 261 17.37 -10.57 -0.34
N ALA A 262 16.83 -11.07 0.77
CA ALA A 262 15.40 -11.34 0.92
C ALA A 262 14.54 -10.08 0.68
N ILE A 263 14.99 -8.91 1.17
CA ILE A 263 14.28 -7.64 0.93
C ILE A 263 14.38 -7.20 -0.54
N CYS A 264 15.51 -7.47 -1.18
CA CYS A 264 15.67 -7.29 -2.61
C CYS A 264 14.81 -8.26 -3.42
N ASP A 265 14.51 -9.44 -2.88
CA ASP A 265 13.74 -10.48 -3.55
C ASP A 265 12.23 -10.41 -3.27
N LEU A 266 11.78 -9.55 -2.32
CA LEU A 266 10.36 -9.21 -2.09
C LEU A 266 9.72 -8.72 -3.40
N GLY A 267 8.94 -9.59 -4.05
CA GLY A 267 8.28 -9.35 -5.34
C GLY A 267 8.73 -10.26 -6.48
N SER A 268 9.70 -11.16 -6.25
CA SER A 268 9.93 -12.29 -7.16
C SER A 268 9.00 -13.44 -6.78
N ALA A 269 8.06 -13.78 -7.67
CA ALA A 269 7.11 -14.87 -7.47
C ALA A 269 7.82 -16.24 -7.26
N GLU A 270 9.08 -16.36 -7.71
CA GLU A 270 9.81 -17.63 -7.77
C GLU A 270 10.77 -17.91 -6.59
N LYS A 271 11.06 -16.93 -5.70
CA LYS A 271 12.14 -17.08 -4.70
C LYS A 271 11.76 -16.79 -3.25
N CYS A 272 10.48 -16.78 -2.90
CA CYS A 272 10.15 -16.89 -1.48
C CYS A 272 10.59 -18.28 -1.00
N SER A 273 11.40 -18.35 0.06
CA SER A 273 11.87 -19.63 0.64
C SER A 273 10.70 -20.62 0.78
N PRO A 274 10.90 -21.94 0.64
CA PRO A 274 9.83 -22.93 0.74
C PRO A 274 9.04 -22.86 2.05
N GLU A 275 9.64 -22.32 3.12
CA GLU A 275 8.98 -22.05 4.40
C GLU A 275 7.97 -20.90 4.31
N PHE A 276 8.15 -19.97 3.36
CA PHE A 276 7.32 -18.81 3.05
C PHE A 276 6.40 -19.00 1.82
N GLY A 277 6.49 -20.14 1.12
CA GLY A 277 5.79 -20.41 -0.16
C GLY A 277 4.27 -20.59 -0.07
N ALA A 278 3.70 -20.66 1.13
CA ALA A 278 2.25 -20.78 1.38
C ALA A 278 1.57 -19.47 1.84
N TRP A 279 2.29 -18.35 1.88
CA TRP A 279 1.87 -17.18 2.66
C TRP A 279 1.15 -16.18 1.74
N THR A 280 -0.18 -16.28 1.68
CA THR A 280 -1.08 -15.54 0.77
C THR A 280 -0.99 -14.00 0.83
N LEU A 281 -0.37 -13.45 1.88
CA LEU A 281 -0.01 -12.02 1.99
C LEU A 281 1.03 -11.62 0.91
N LEU A 282 1.92 -12.52 0.52
CA LEU A 282 2.93 -12.33 -0.52
C LEU A 282 2.36 -12.39 -1.95
N ASN A 283 1.24 -13.10 -2.16
CA ASN A 283 0.52 -13.05 -3.46
C ASN A 283 -0.12 -11.67 -3.70
N LEU A 284 -0.30 -10.85 -2.65
CA LEU A 284 -0.64 -9.42 -2.80
C LEU A 284 0.60 -8.54 -3.04
N TRP A 285 1.82 -9.07 -2.94
CA TRP A 285 3.08 -8.37 -3.24
C TRP A 285 3.57 -8.61 -4.68
N GLU A 286 3.04 -9.64 -5.35
CA GLU A 286 2.96 -9.72 -6.83
C GLU A 286 2.20 -8.54 -7.45
N SER A 287 1.74 -7.59 -6.64
CA SER A 287 0.90 -6.48 -7.07
C SER A 287 1.65 -5.13 -6.99
N VAL A 288 2.84 -5.10 -6.37
CA VAL A 288 3.79 -3.97 -6.41
C VAL A 288 4.25 -3.66 -7.85
N TRP A 289 4.09 -4.63 -8.78
CA TRP A 289 4.39 -4.49 -10.20
C TRP A 289 3.76 -3.27 -10.86
N SER A 290 2.48 -3.00 -10.62
CA SER A 290 1.81 -1.85 -11.25
C SER A 290 2.44 -0.52 -10.82
N ALA A 291 2.76 -0.38 -9.53
CA ALA A 291 3.44 0.82 -9.02
C ALA A 291 4.87 0.95 -9.58
N VAL A 292 5.63 -0.16 -9.63
CA VAL A 292 7.00 -0.17 -10.19
C VAL A 292 6.99 0.15 -11.68
N LEU A 293 6.09 -0.44 -12.45
CA LEU A 293 5.94 -0.18 -13.89
C LEU A 293 5.58 1.27 -14.15
N TYR A 294 4.64 1.83 -13.39
CA TYR A 294 4.27 3.24 -13.50
C TYR A 294 5.44 4.18 -13.18
N VAL A 295 6.19 3.92 -12.11
CA VAL A 295 7.34 4.79 -11.77
C VAL A 295 8.45 4.67 -12.82
N ARG A 296 8.72 3.47 -13.35
CA ARG A 296 9.67 3.30 -14.48
C ARG A 296 9.25 4.07 -15.73
N TYR A 297 7.95 4.09 -16.01
CA TYR A 297 7.40 4.92 -17.09
C TYR A 297 7.71 6.41 -16.87
N LEU A 298 7.51 6.93 -15.65
CA LEU A 298 7.88 8.31 -15.30
C LEU A 298 9.40 8.58 -15.40
N GLU A 299 10.23 7.54 -15.35
CA GLU A 299 11.68 7.63 -15.51
C GLU A 299 12.13 7.55 -16.99
N GLY A 300 11.22 7.27 -17.92
CA GLY A 300 11.56 7.07 -19.33
C GLY A 300 12.41 5.83 -19.57
N VAL A 301 12.41 4.88 -18.62
CA VAL A 301 13.14 3.61 -18.74
C VAL A 301 12.36 2.71 -19.71
N PRO A 302 12.98 2.20 -20.80
CA PRO A 302 12.29 1.34 -21.74
C PRO A 302 11.74 0.08 -21.06
N HIS A 303 10.52 -0.34 -21.41
CA HIS A 303 9.92 -1.56 -20.87
C HIS A 303 10.78 -2.83 -21.12
N GLU A 304 11.69 -2.78 -22.09
CA GLU A 304 12.55 -3.90 -22.49
C GLU A 304 13.92 -3.94 -21.79
N SER A 305 14.32 -2.90 -21.02
CA SER A 305 15.65 -2.85 -20.42
C SER A 305 15.70 -3.66 -19.12
N SER A 306 16.23 -4.88 -19.22
CA SER A 306 16.72 -5.78 -18.15
C SER A 306 15.77 -6.05 -16.97
N CYS A 307 16.00 -7.18 -16.30
CA CYS A 307 15.18 -7.64 -15.19
C CYS A 307 14.91 -6.48 -14.20
N PRO A 308 13.65 -6.18 -13.86
CA PRO A 308 13.29 -4.98 -13.12
C PRO A 308 13.95 -4.81 -11.73
N PHE A 309 14.69 -5.84 -11.31
CA PHE A 309 15.31 -6.05 -10.02
C PHE A 309 16.78 -5.67 -9.93
N ASP A 310 17.35 -4.90 -10.86
CA ASP A 310 18.65 -4.29 -10.55
C ASP A 310 18.47 -3.40 -9.30
N ARG A 311 19.30 -3.62 -8.27
CA ARG A 311 19.35 -2.84 -7.03
C ARG A 311 19.33 -1.34 -7.28
N ARG A 312 19.90 -0.91 -8.42
CA ARG A 312 19.88 0.49 -8.88
C ARG A 312 18.50 0.98 -9.28
N SER A 313 17.65 0.15 -9.87
CA SER A 313 16.32 0.54 -10.33
C SER A 313 15.40 0.89 -9.17
N ILE A 314 15.26 0.01 -8.17
CA ILE A 314 14.33 0.23 -7.04
C ILE A 314 14.75 1.43 -6.18
N ALA A 315 16.06 1.58 -5.94
CA ALA A 315 16.61 2.72 -5.23
C ALA A 315 16.35 4.05 -5.99
N THR A 316 16.45 4.06 -7.33
CA THR A 316 16.19 5.25 -8.16
C THR A 316 14.69 5.60 -8.17
N THR A 317 13.86 4.58 -8.40
CA THR A 317 12.39 4.64 -8.46
C THR A 317 11.78 5.21 -7.18
N ALA A 318 12.18 4.74 -6.00
CA ALA A 318 11.63 5.23 -4.74
C ALA A 318 12.33 6.48 -4.18
N ALA A 319 13.59 6.75 -4.54
CA ALA A 319 14.21 8.05 -4.29
C ALA A 319 13.47 9.20 -5.01
N LYS A 320 12.87 8.96 -6.18
CA LYS A 320 11.97 9.92 -6.83
C LYS A 320 10.65 10.12 -6.09
N ILE A 321 10.05 9.09 -5.50
CA ILE A 321 8.88 9.27 -4.62
C ILE A 321 9.24 10.16 -3.42
N ARG A 322 10.46 10.05 -2.90
CA ARG A 322 10.99 10.94 -1.86
C ARG A 322 11.20 12.37 -2.36
N ASN A 323 11.74 12.54 -3.57
CA ASN A 323 12.17 13.83 -4.14
C ASN A 323 11.13 14.60 -5.00
N LEU A 324 10.02 13.99 -5.42
CA LEU A 324 8.86 14.64 -6.09
C LEU A 324 7.87 15.17 -5.08
#